data_AF-A0A2N3F4U1-F1
#
_entry.id   AF-A0A2N3F4U1-F1
#
_cell.length_a   1.000
_cell.length_b   1.000
_cell.length_c   1.000
_cell.angle_alpha   90.00
_cell.angle_beta   90.00
_cell.angle_gamma   90.00
#
_symmetry.space_group_name_H-M   'P 1'
#
loop_
_entity.id
_entity.type
_entity.pdbx_description
1 polymer ?
#
loop_
_entity_poly.entity_id
_entity_poly.type
_entity_poly.pdbx_seq_one_letter_code
_entity_poly.pdbx_strand_id
1 'polypeptide(L)'
;MTSLTDALRSGVMLAAGFSPLFALVGSVATACLLATDSGVRRAFAAWGLLVAVWLVGDGMRTIASARDLSDGVGSLLPAAPLWANFLAIGVWGVGALGVAYVLPAWAGAFAGRRVTLGTGWLTAGAVCVGVSLAIASVAGSVR
;
A
#
# COMPACT_ATOMS: atom_id res chain seq x y z
N MET A 1 24.00 -9.61 -16.60
CA MET A 1 24.22 -8.96 -15.29
C MET A 1 22.98 -8.16 -14.97
N THR A 2 22.24 -8.48 -13.92
CA THR A 2 21.08 -7.68 -13.50
C THR A 2 21.59 -6.38 -12.88
N SER A 3 21.16 -5.26 -13.42
CA SER A 3 21.51 -3.94 -12.88
C SER A 3 20.62 -3.61 -11.67
N LEU A 4 21.08 -2.71 -10.80
CA LEU A 4 20.28 -2.15 -9.71
C LEU A 4 18.92 -1.62 -10.23
N THR A 5 18.96 -0.99 -11.40
CA THR A 5 17.78 -0.44 -12.08
C THR A 5 16.76 -1.51 -12.41
N ASP A 6 17.20 -2.69 -12.88
CA ASP A 6 16.31 -3.80 -13.20
C ASP A 6 15.61 -4.33 -11.95
N ALA A 7 16.36 -4.48 -10.84
CA ALA A 7 15.81 -4.93 -9.56
C ALA A 7 14.77 -3.94 -9.00
N LEU A 8 15.06 -2.64 -9.06
CA LEU A 8 14.11 -1.59 -8.66
C LEU A 8 12.85 -1.62 -9.53
N ARG A 9 13.02 -1.72 -10.85
CA ARG A 9 11.91 -1.79 -11.80
C ARG A 9 11.03 -3.01 -11.53
N SER A 10 11.62 -4.19 -11.31
CA SER A 10 10.87 -5.40 -10.95
C SER A 10 10.08 -5.23 -9.65
N GLY A 11 10.67 -4.64 -8.62
CA GLY A 11 9.97 -4.33 -7.37
C GLY A 11 8.78 -3.37 -7.56
N VAL A 12 8.94 -2.34 -8.39
CA VAL A 12 7.85 -1.40 -8.72
C VAL A 12 6.72 -2.09 -9.48
N MET A 13 7.04 -2.96 -10.45
CA MET A 13 6.02 -3.73 -11.17
C MET A 13 5.27 -4.69 -10.24
N LEU A 14 5.94 -5.28 -9.26
CA LEU A 14 5.31 -6.10 -8.24
C LEU A 14 4.43 -5.28 -7.28
N ALA A 15 4.78 -4.03 -7.00
CA ALA A 15 3.95 -3.12 -6.21
C ALA A 15 2.60 -2.82 -6.89
N ALA A 16 2.55 -2.83 -8.23
CA ALA A 16 1.27 -2.78 -8.95
C ALA A 16 0.40 -4.02 -8.68
N GLY A 17 0.99 -5.11 -8.17
CA GLY A 17 0.42 -6.40 -7.75
C GLY A 17 -0.38 -6.41 -6.42
N PHE A 18 -0.70 -5.26 -5.84
CA PHE A 18 -1.30 -5.14 -4.50
C PHE A 18 -2.70 -5.76 -4.39
N SER A 19 -3.13 -6.03 -3.15
CA SER A 19 -4.46 -6.55 -2.83
C SER A 19 -5.50 -5.42 -2.75
N PRO A 20 -6.39 -5.26 -3.75
CA PRO A 20 -7.24 -4.08 -3.87
C PRO A 20 -8.28 -3.97 -2.76
N LEU A 21 -8.78 -5.10 -2.24
CA LEU A 21 -9.78 -5.12 -1.17
C LEU A 21 -9.20 -4.62 0.16
N PHE A 22 -8.06 -5.14 0.59
CA PHE A 22 -7.41 -4.70 1.83
C PHE A 22 -6.93 -3.26 1.74
N ALA A 23 -6.36 -2.87 0.59
CA ALA A 23 -5.98 -1.50 0.29
C ALA A 23 -7.16 -0.55 0.42
N LEU A 24 -8.29 -0.84 -0.23
CA LEU A 24 -9.48 -0.01 -0.20
C LEU A 24 -10.08 0.10 1.21
N VAL A 25 -10.33 -1.04 1.87
CA VAL A 25 -10.98 -1.05 3.20
C VAL A 25 -10.09 -0.38 4.24
N GLY A 26 -8.80 -0.71 4.26
CA GLY A 26 -7.84 -0.15 5.19
C GLY A 26 -7.64 1.36 5.00
N SER A 27 -7.49 1.81 3.75
CA SER A 27 -7.31 3.22 3.44
C SER A 27 -8.55 4.05 3.76
N VAL A 28 -9.75 3.57 3.44
CA VAL A 28 -11.02 4.26 3.74
C VAL A 28 -11.25 4.36 5.25
N ALA A 29 -11.09 3.25 5.99
CA ALA A 29 -11.25 3.27 7.43
C ALA A 29 -10.27 4.26 8.09
N THR A 30 -9.01 4.26 7.64
CA THR A 30 -7.98 5.18 8.12
C THR A 30 -8.28 6.63 7.75
N ALA A 31 -8.68 6.90 6.51
CA ALA A 31 -9.07 8.23 6.03
C ALA A 31 -10.20 8.82 6.88
N CYS A 32 -11.26 8.04 7.10
CA CYS A 32 -12.41 8.45 7.90
C CYS A 32 -12.01 8.77 9.35
N LEU A 33 -11.17 7.94 9.97
CA LEU A 33 -10.67 8.17 11.33
C LEU A 33 -9.80 9.43 11.44
N LEU A 34 -8.97 9.71 10.43
CA LEU A 34 -8.08 10.87 10.38
C LEU A 34 -8.78 12.18 9.93
N ALA A 35 -9.95 12.07 9.31
CA ALA A 35 -10.75 13.20 8.87
C ALA A 35 -11.53 13.84 10.03
N THR A 36 -11.92 13.04 11.01
CA THR A 36 -12.45 13.55 12.27
C THR A 36 -11.34 14.15 13.13
N ASP A 37 -11.68 15.12 13.97
CA ASP A 37 -10.70 15.75 14.88
C ASP A 37 -9.94 14.65 15.66
N SER A 38 -8.64 14.59 15.42
CA SER A 38 -7.80 13.47 15.79
C SER A 38 -6.58 13.99 16.54
N GLY A 39 -6.65 13.93 17.87
CA GLY A 39 -5.47 14.05 18.70
C GLY A 39 -4.45 12.96 18.37
N VAL A 40 -3.20 13.17 18.78
CA VAL A 40 -2.04 12.33 18.44
C VAL A 40 -2.30 10.82 18.64
N ARG A 41 -2.95 10.44 19.74
CA ARG A 41 -3.31 9.03 20.02
C ARG A 41 -4.20 8.40 18.95
N ARG A 42 -5.20 9.16 18.46
CA ARG A 42 -6.13 8.67 17.44
C ARG A 42 -5.48 8.60 16.07
N ALA A 43 -4.62 9.57 15.76
CA ALA A 43 -3.81 9.53 14.54
C ALA A 43 -2.87 8.31 14.53
N PHE A 44 -2.20 8.04 15.66
CA PHE A 44 -1.35 6.86 15.81
C PHE A 44 -2.14 5.56 15.66
N ALA A 45 -3.32 5.46 16.29
CA ALA A 45 -4.19 4.30 16.14
C ALA A 45 -4.68 4.09 14.70
N ALA A 46 -5.03 5.17 13.98
CA ALA A 46 -5.46 5.10 12.60
C ALA A 46 -4.34 4.63 11.66
N TRP A 47 -3.12 5.16 11.80
CA TRP A 47 -1.97 4.67 11.05
C TRP A 47 -1.57 3.24 11.43
N GLY A 48 -1.68 2.88 12.71
CA GLY A 48 -1.47 1.52 13.19
C GLY A 48 -2.45 0.53 12.57
N LEU A 49 -3.73 0.91 12.45
CA LEU A 49 -4.75 0.12 11.74
C LEU A 49 -4.36 -0.08 10.27
N LEU A 50 -3.92 0.97 9.58
CA LEU A 50 -3.50 0.88 8.18
C LEU A 50 -2.35 -0.11 7.99
N VAL A 51 -1.33 -0.04 8.86
CA VAL A 51 -0.20 -0.97 8.83
C VAL A 51 -0.65 -2.40 9.13
N ALA A 52 -1.56 -2.60 10.09
CA ALA A 52 -2.10 -3.92 10.40
C ALA A 52 -2.88 -4.51 9.20
N VAL A 53 -3.70 -3.71 8.53
CA VAL A 53 -4.46 -4.16 7.35
C VAL A 53 -3.52 -4.44 6.18
N TRP A 54 -2.50 -3.61 5.95
CA TRP A 54 -1.45 -3.90 4.96
C TRP A 54 -0.72 -5.20 5.29
N LEU A 55 -0.35 -5.42 6.56
CA LEU A 55 0.30 -6.66 7.00
C LEU A 55 -0.54 -7.88 6.66
N VAL A 56 -1.84 -7.85 6.95
CA VAL A 56 -2.76 -8.96 6.64
C VAL A 56 -2.93 -9.17 5.13
N GLY A 57 -2.92 -8.10 4.34
CA GLY A 57 -3.00 -8.18 2.89
C GLY A 57 -1.65 -8.48 2.22
N ASP A 58 -0.95 -7.42 1.81
CA ASP A 58 0.27 -7.52 1.01
C ASP A 58 1.53 -7.82 1.83
N GLY A 59 1.55 -7.44 3.11
CA GLY A 59 2.72 -7.64 3.98
C GLY A 59 3.03 -9.12 4.18
N MET A 60 2.04 -9.95 4.54
CA MET A 60 2.21 -11.40 4.64
C MET A 60 2.70 -12.02 3.33
N ARG A 61 2.23 -11.51 2.19
CA ARG A 61 2.66 -11.99 0.88
C ARG A 61 4.13 -11.67 0.62
N THR A 62 4.57 -10.45 0.94
CA THR A 62 5.98 -10.05 0.79
C THR A 62 6.90 -10.83 1.74
N ILE A 63 6.46 -11.08 2.98
CA ILE A 63 7.21 -11.88 3.97
C ILE A 63 7.30 -13.34 3.53
N ALA A 64 6.20 -13.93 3.05
CA ALA A 64 6.18 -15.28 2.51
C ALA A 64 7.15 -15.40 1.33
N SER A 65 7.11 -14.47 0.37
CA SER A 65 8.05 -14.48 -0.76
C SER A 65 9.51 -14.28 -0.35
N ALA A 66 9.79 -13.49 0.69
CA ALA A 66 11.15 -13.37 1.24
C ALA A 66 11.64 -14.69 1.85
N ARG A 67 10.74 -15.42 2.51
CA ARG A 67 11.02 -16.74 3.09
C ARG A 67 11.20 -17.82 2.02
N ASP A 68 10.33 -17.85 1.01
CA ASP A 68 10.46 -18.79 -0.10
C ASP A 68 11.80 -18.59 -0.82
N LEU A 69 12.23 -17.33 -0.98
CA LEU A 69 13.53 -16.98 -1.54
C LEU A 69 14.69 -17.45 -0.64
N SER A 70 14.59 -17.33 0.69
CA SER A 70 15.63 -17.82 1.60
C SER A 70 15.72 -19.34 1.64
N ASP A 71 14.57 -20.01 1.52
CA ASP A 71 14.45 -21.47 1.57
C ASP A 71 14.79 -22.12 0.22
N GLY A 72 14.99 -21.32 -0.83
CA GLY A 72 15.33 -21.78 -2.18
C GLY A 72 14.15 -22.45 -2.92
N VAL A 73 12.93 -22.25 -2.43
CA VAL A 73 11.72 -22.87 -2.96
C VAL A 73 11.05 -21.89 -3.93
N GLY A 74 10.87 -22.31 -5.19
CA GLY A 74 9.95 -21.69 -6.16
C GLY A 74 9.88 -20.15 -6.13
N SER A 75 10.90 -19.47 -6.64
CA SER A 75 10.91 -18.01 -6.73
C SER A 75 9.91 -17.52 -7.79
N LEU A 76 8.93 -16.70 -7.39
CA LEU A 76 8.09 -15.89 -8.30
C LEU A 76 8.90 -14.81 -9.04
N LEU A 77 10.16 -14.61 -8.65
CA LEU A 77 11.08 -13.61 -9.20
C LEU A 77 11.99 -14.25 -10.26
N PRO A 78 12.40 -13.47 -11.28
CA PRO A 78 13.32 -13.93 -12.32
C PRO A 78 14.64 -14.46 -11.74
N ALA A 79 15.32 -15.31 -12.52
CA ALA A 79 16.66 -15.82 -12.21
C ALA A 79 17.66 -14.66 -12.11
N ALA A 80 17.81 -14.12 -10.91
CA ALA A 80 18.63 -12.97 -10.57
C ALA A 80 19.47 -13.29 -9.32
N PRO A 81 20.56 -12.55 -9.07
CA PRO A 81 21.31 -12.64 -7.83
C PRO A 81 20.42 -12.45 -6.60
N LEU A 82 20.69 -13.20 -5.53
CA LEU A 82 19.91 -13.21 -4.30
C LEU A 82 19.63 -11.80 -3.74
N TRP A 83 20.65 -10.93 -3.72
CA TRP A 83 20.52 -9.56 -3.23
C TRP A 83 19.50 -8.74 -4.03
N ALA A 84 19.40 -8.97 -5.34
CA ALA A 84 18.50 -8.23 -6.23
C ALA A 84 17.04 -8.63 -5.99
N ASN A 85 16.80 -9.91 -5.69
CA ASN A 85 15.47 -10.40 -5.36
C ASN A 85 14.98 -9.88 -4.00
N PHE A 86 15.84 -9.84 -2.97
CA PHE A 86 15.49 -9.19 -1.70
C PHE A 86 15.18 -7.71 -1.86
N LEU A 87 15.96 -6.99 -2.68
CA LEU A 87 15.69 -5.60 -2.99
C LEU A 87 14.31 -5.43 -3.67
N ALA A 88 14.01 -6.26 -4.67
CA ALA A 88 12.73 -6.23 -5.36
C ALA A 88 11.55 -6.50 -4.42
N ILE A 89 11.68 -7.44 -3.48
CA ILE A 89 10.66 -7.73 -2.46
C ILE A 89 10.50 -6.54 -1.50
N GLY A 90 11.59 -5.93 -1.06
CA GLY A 90 11.55 -4.74 -0.20
C GLY A 90 10.82 -3.57 -0.88
N VAL A 91 11.17 -3.29 -2.14
CA VAL A 91 10.52 -2.26 -2.96
C VAL A 91 9.06 -2.59 -3.20
N TRP A 92 8.72 -3.86 -3.43
CA TRP A 92 7.34 -4.31 -3.56
C TRP A 92 6.54 -4.02 -2.28
N GLY A 93 7.03 -4.44 -1.12
CA GLY A 93 6.32 -4.27 0.15
C GLY A 93 6.11 -2.80 0.51
N VAL A 94 7.17 -1.99 0.43
CA VAL A 94 7.10 -0.55 0.73
C VAL A 94 6.29 0.19 -0.33
N GLY A 95 6.46 -0.16 -1.61
CA GLY A 95 5.73 0.43 -2.72
C GLY A 95 4.23 0.17 -2.62
N ALA A 96 3.82 -1.06 -2.32
CA ALA A 96 2.42 -1.40 -2.12
C ALA A 96 1.83 -0.64 -0.94
N LEU A 97 2.52 -0.61 0.22
CA LEU A 97 2.08 0.15 1.40
C LEU A 97 1.89 1.65 1.06
N GLY A 98 2.90 2.27 0.46
CA GLY A 98 2.88 3.70 0.14
C GLY A 98 1.80 4.07 -0.86
N VAL A 99 1.78 3.37 -2.00
CA VAL A 99 0.93 3.72 -3.15
C VAL A 99 -0.51 3.29 -2.92
N ALA A 100 -0.77 2.05 -2.51
CA ALA A 100 -2.13 1.52 -2.44
C ALA A 100 -2.85 1.81 -1.12
N TYR A 101 -2.13 2.08 -0.02
CA TYR A 101 -2.74 2.27 1.30
C TYR A 101 -2.57 3.70 1.81
N VAL A 102 -1.32 4.16 1.96
CA VAL A 102 -1.01 5.46 2.60
C VAL A 102 -1.50 6.63 1.76
N LEU A 103 -1.25 6.63 0.45
CA LEU A 103 -1.59 7.75 -0.42
C LEU A 103 -3.11 8.00 -0.48
N PRO A 104 -3.99 6.99 -0.73
CA PRO A 104 -5.44 7.21 -0.68
C PRO A 104 -5.93 7.65 0.70
N ALA A 105 -5.40 7.04 1.77
CA ALA A 105 -5.77 7.38 3.14
C ALA A 105 -5.44 8.83 3.48
N TRP A 106 -4.24 9.29 3.10
CA TRP A 106 -3.79 10.65 3.29
C TRP A 106 -4.61 11.65 2.47
N ALA A 107 -4.87 11.35 1.19
CA ALA A 107 -5.66 12.20 0.31
C ALA A 107 -7.10 12.36 0.83
N GLY A 108 -7.73 11.26 1.22
CA GLY A 108 -9.06 11.25 1.84
C GLY A 108 -9.07 12.07 3.14
N ALA A 109 -8.15 11.78 4.07
CA ALA A 109 -8.06 12.50 5.34
C ALA A 109 -7.82 14.01 5.15
N PHE A 110 -6.96 14.38 4.19
CA PHE A 110 -6.69 15.78 3.87
C PHE A 110 -7.94 16.49 3.38
N ALA A 111 -8.68 15.90 2.44
CA ALA A 111 -9.92 16.46 1.93
C ALA A 111 -11.01 16.54 3.01
N GLY A 112 -11.16 15.49 3.83
CA GLY A 112 -12.16 15.42 4.89
C GLY A 112 -11.98 16.48 5.97
N ARG A 113 -10.73 16.79 6.37
CA ARG A 113 -10.44 17.84 7.37
C ARG A 113 -10.80 19.26 6.90
N ARG A 114 -11.00 19.47 5.60
CA ARG A 114 -11.40 20.78 5.05
C ARG A 114 -12.91 21.02 5.13
N VAL A 115 -13.70 19.98 5.42
CA VAL A 115 -15.15 20.06 5.50
C VAL A 115 -15.58 20.34 6.93
N THR A 116 -16.19 21.51 7.14
CA THR A 116 -16.58 22.01 8.47
C THR A 116 -17.98 21.59 8.92
N LEU A 117 -18.79 21.00 8.03
CA LEU A 117 -20.21 20.67 8.26
C LEU A 117 -20.44 19.33 8.98
N GLY A 118 -19.46 18.78 9.69
CA GLY A 118 -19.56 17.47 10.38
C GLY A 118 -19.57 16.24 9.44
N THR A 119 -19.58 16.47 8.14
CA THR A 119 -19.60 15.43 7.09
C THR A 119 -18.22 15.11 6.51
N GLY A 120 -17.14 15.60 7.13
CA GLY A 120 -15.78 15.42 6.62
C GLY A 120 -15.34 13.96 6.47
N TRP A 121 -15.89 13.04 7.25
CA TRP A 121 -15.64 11.61 7.11
C TRP A 121 -16.23 11.02 5.82
N LEU A 122 -17.39 11.51 5.36
CA LEU A 122 -18.00 11.10 4.09
C LEU A 122 -17.15 11.57 2.92
N THR A 123 -16.71 12.84 2.96
CA THR A 123 -15.82 13.39 1.95
C THR A 123 -14.47 12.66 1.92
N ALA A 124 -13.93 12.32 3.09
CA ALA A 124 -12.71 11.54 3.18
C ALA A 124 -12.85 10.16 2.55
N GLY A 125 -13.94 9.45 2.85
CA GLY A 125 -14.25 8.17 2.24
C GLY A 125 -14.39 8.29 0.71
N ALA A 126 -15.16 9.25 0.22
CA ALA A 126 -15.38 9.45 -1.22
C ALA A 126 -14.08 9.77 -1.98
N VAL A 127 -13.26 10.69 -1.46
CA VAL A 127 -11.96 11.04 -2.07
C VAL A 127 -11.01 9.85 -2.01
N CYS A 128 -10.95 9.14 -0.87
CA CYS A 128 -10.13 7.95 -0.73
C CYS A 128 -10.52 6.88 -1.76
N VAL A 129 -11.81 6.57 -1.91
CA VAL A 129 -12.31 5.61 -2.91
C VAL A 129 -11.92 6.06 -4.32
N GLY A 130 -12.10 7.33 -4.67
CA GLY A 130 -11.71 7.88 -5.97
C GLY A 130 -10.22 7.71 -6.25
N VAL A 131 -9.36 8.02 -5.27
CA VAL A 131 -7.91 7.85 -5.40
C VAL A 131 -7.53 6.36 -5.50
N SER A 132 -8.11 5.49 -4.67
CA SER A 132 -7.86 4.04 -4.73
C SER A 132 -8.26 3.44 -6.08
N LEU A 133 -9.39 3.88 -6.65
CA LEU A 133 -9.82 3.47 -7.99
C LEU A 133 -8.87 3.98 -9.06
N ALA A 134 -8.44 5.24 -8.99
CA ALA A 134 -7.47 5.80 -9.94
C ALA A 134 -6.15 5.01 -9.92
N ILE A 135 -5.65 4.68 -8.74
CA ILE A 135 -4.44 3.87 -8.55
C ILE A 135 -4.64 2.45 -9.08
N ALA A 136 -5.76 1.81 -8.77
CA ALA A 136 -6.07 0.48 -9.30
C ALA A 136 -6.18 0.47 -10.83
N SER A 137 -6.73 1.54 -11.41
CA SER A 137 -6.84 1.72 -12.87
C SER A 137 -5.47 1.81 -13.53
N VAL A 138 -4.58 2.64 -12.99
CA VAL A 138 -3.20 2.78 -13.48
C VAL A 138 -2.41 1.50 -13.25
N ALA A 139 -2.54 0.87 -12.09
CA ALA A 139 -1.87 -0.40 -11.81
C ALA A 139 -2.35 -1.50 -12.77
N GLY A 140 -3.63 -1.49 -13.14
CA GLY A 140 -4.20 -2.41 -14.13
C GLY A 140 -3.72 -2.17 -15.57
N SER A 141 -3.30 -0.95 -15.92
CA SER A 141 -2.81 -0.64 -17.28
C SER A 141 -1.33 -0.92 -17.49
N VAL A 142 -0.57 -1.16 -16.41
CA VAL A 142 0.88 -1.42 -16.43
C VAL A 142 1.19 -2.93 -16.27
N ARG A 143 0.17 -3.75 -16.01
CA ARG A 143 0.25 -5.22 -16.01
C ARG A 143 -0.03 -5.79 -17.39
#